data_AF-A0A2E0VEF6-F1
#
_entry.id   AF-A0A2E0VEF6-F1
#
_cell.length_a   1.000
_cell.length_b   1.000
_cell.length_c   1.000
_cell.angle_alpha   90.00
_cell.angle_beta   90.00
_cell.angle_gamma   90.00
#
_symmetry.space_group_name_H-M   'P 1'
#
loop_
_entity.id
_entity.type
_entity.pdbx_description
1 polymer ?
#
loop_
_entity_poly.entity_id
_entity_poly.type
_entity_poly.pdbx_seq_one_letter_code
_entity_poly.pdbx_strand_id
1 'polypeptide(L)' 'MIKALLLGLNALMFIGFGLGFILVPETVTPLFLGVPAPQGDLLVDMQATYGGLSLAAGLYMARCAIIRQFL' A
#
# COMPACT_ATOMS: atom_id res chain seq x y z
N MET A 1 -16.68 1.36 17.24
CA MET A 1 -15.24 1.47 17.56
C MET A 1 -14.35 0.41 16.91
N ILE A 2 -14.48 -0.89 17.21
CA ILE A 2 -13.58 -1.95 16.66
C ILE A 2 -13.45 -1.93 15.12
N LYS A 3 -14.56 -1.76 14.40
CA LYS A 3 -14.54 -1.71 12.92
C LYS A 3 -13.68 -0.57 12.36
N ALA A 4 -13.73 0.61 12.99
CA ALA A 4 -12.96 1.77 12.56
C ALA A 4 -11.46 1.59 12.86
N LEU A 5 -11.13 0.97 14.00
CA LEU A 5 -9.74 0.61 14.33
C LEU A 5 -9.17 -0.38 13.32
N LEU A 6 -9.89 -1.47 13.03
CA LEU A 6 -9.45 -2.47 12.05
C LEU A 6 -9.29 -1.87 10.65
N LEU A 7 -10.20 -0.98 10.25
CA LEU A 7 -10.09 -0.28 8.97
C LEU A 7 -8.87 0.65 8.93
N GLY A 8 -8.59 1.38 10.02
CA GLY A 8 -7.41 2.24 10.13
C GLY A 8 -6.09 1.47 10.11
N LEU A 9 -6.03 0.32 10.77
CA LEU A 9 -4.86 -0.56 10.72
C LEU A 9 -4.62 -1.11 9.30
N ASN A 10 -5.67 -1.58 8.63
CA ASN A 10 -5.55 -2.00 7.23
C ASN A 10 -5.13 -0.84 6.31
N ALA A 11 -5.67 0.35 6.51
CA ALA A 11 -5.26 1.54 5.76
C ALA A 11 -3.76 1.80 5.91
N LEU A 12 -3.24 1.79 7.15
CA LEU A 12 -1.81 1.97 7.43
C LEU A 12 -0.95 0.90 6.76
N MET A 13 -1.36 -0.37 6.82
CA MET A 13 -0.64 -1.47 6.16
C MET A 13 -0.57 -1.28 4.65
N PHE A 14 -1.67 -0.93 3.99
CA PHE A 14 -1.73 -0.71 2.54
C PHE A 14 -0.95 0.52 2.10
N ILE A 15 -1.00 1.61 2.88
CA ILE A 15 -0.20 2.82 2.62
C ILE A 15 1.29 2.49 2.75
N GLY A 16 1.70 1.84 3.84
CA GLY A 16 3.10 1.48 4.05
C GLY A 16 3.62 0.53 2.98
N PHE A 17 2.83 -0.48 2.62
CA PHE A 17 3.16 -1.42 1.55
C PHE A 17 3.27 -0.72 0.19
N GLY A 18 2.29 0.12 -0.15
CA GLY A 18 2.29 0.89 -1.40
C GLY A 18 3.49 1.84 -1.51
N LEU A 19 3.79 2.58 -0.44
CA LEU A 19 4.97 3.46 -0.39
C LEU A 19 6.28 2.67 -0.50
N GLY A 20 6.35 1.48 0.09
CA GLY A 20 7.51 0.60 -0.03
C GLY A 20 7.80 0.25 -1.50
N PHE A 21 6.78 -0.16 -2.26
CA PHE A 21 6.93 -0.50 -3.68
C PHE A 21 7.20 0.71 -4.58
N ILE A 22 6.77 1.91 -4.20
CA ILE A 22 7.06 3.14 -4.95
C ILE A 22 8.49 3.61 -4.69
N LEU A 23 8.89 3.73 -3.42
CA LEU A 23 10.11 4.43 -3.01
C LEU A 23 11.35 3.52 -2.99
N VAL A 24 11.19 2.26 -2.60
CA VAL A 24 12.30 1.30 -2.40
C VAL A 24 11.97 -0.09 -2.99
N PRO A 25 11.55 -0.18 -4.26
CA PRO A 25 11.15 -1.43 -4.90
C PRO A 25 12.23 -2.52 -4.86
N GLU A 26 13.51 -2.14 -5.00
CA GLU A 26 14.65 -3.07 -4.98
C GLU A 26 14.79 -3.83 -3.66
N THR A 27 14.37 -3.22 -2.55
CA THR A 27 14.41 -3.84 -1.22
C THR A 27 13.12 -4.60 -0.91
N VAL A 28 11.96 -4.03 -1.23
CA VAL A 28 10.67 -4.63 -0.83
C VAL A 28 10.27 -5.82 -1.68
N THR A 29 10.66 -5.84 -2.96
CA THR A 29 10.34 -6.94 -3.88
C THR A 29 10.93 -8.27 -3.40
N PRO A 30 12.24 -8.38 -3.12
CA PRO A 30 12.79 -9.62 -2.60
C PRO A 30 12.27 -9.94 -1.19
N LEU A 31 11.99 -8.93 -0.36
CA LEU A 31 11.48 -9.13 1.00
C LEU A 31 10.09 -9.77 1.02
N PHE A 32 9.16 -9.30 0.17
CA PHE A 32 7.76 -9.74 0.19
C PHE A 32 7.40 -10.77 -0.88
N LEU A 33 8.06 -10.73 -2.04
CA LEU A 33 7.75 -11.59 -3.19
C LEU A 33 8.79 -12.70 -3.37
N GLY A 34 9.91 -12.67 -2.66
CA GLY A 34 10.96 -13.70 -2.73
C GLY A 34 11.68 -13.74 -4.09
N VAL A 35 11.54 -12.69 -4.90
CA VAL A 35 12.14 -12.56 -6.24
C VAL A 35 12.85 -11.21 -6.36
N PRO A 36 13.88 -11.10 -7.22
CA PRO A 36 14.54 -9.82 -7.47
C PRO A 36 13.56 -8.80 -8.07
N ALA A 37 13.79 -7.52 -7.80
CA ALA A 37 13.00 -6.45 -8.41
C ALA A 37 13.20 -6.45 -9.94
N PRO A 38 12.11 -6.30 -10.71
CA PRO A 38 12.19 -6.16 -12.15
C PRO A 38 12.91 -4.86 -12.54
N GLN A 39 13.41 -4.80 -13.77
CA GLN A 39 14.09 -3.64 -14.34
C GLN A 39 13.33 -3.10 -15.55
N GLY A 40 13.62 -1.85 -15.93
CA GLY A 40 13.00 -1.20 -17.09
C GLY A 40 11.49 -0.99 -16.90
N ASP A 41 10.70 -1.19 -17.96
CA ASP A 41 9.26 -0.92 -17.95
C ASP A 41 8.49 -1.77 -16.93
N LEU A 42 8.95 -3.01 -16.67
CA LEU A 42 8.36 -3.89 -15.67
C LEU A 42 8.47 -3.33 -14.24
N LEU A 43 9.46 -2.46 -13.98
CA LEU A 43 9.56 -1.76 -12.70
C LEU A 43 8.43 -0.75 -12.54
N VAL A 44 8.06 -0.04 -13.60
CA VAL A 44 6.98 0.95 -13.61
C VAL A 44 5.63 0.26 -13.41
N ASP A 45 5.40 -0.86 -14.10
CA ASP A 45 4.18 -1.66 -13.91
C ASP A 45 4.04 -2.18 -12.48
N MET A 46 5.15 -2.61 -11.88
CA MET A 46 5.17 -3.04 -10.47
C MET A 46 4.88 -1.87 -9.52
N GLN A 47 5.49 -0.70 -9.74
CA GLN A 47 5.24 0.50 -8.95
C GLN A 47 3.78 0.95 -9.06
N ALA A 48 3.16 0.84 -10.23
CA ALA A 48 1.74 1.15 -10.41
C ALA A 48 0.83 0.11 -9.70
N THR A 49 1.12 -1.17 -9.89
CA THR A 49 0.26 -2.27 -9.43
C THR A 49 0.39 -2.55 -7.94
N TYR A 50 1.61 -2.76 -7.44
CA TYR A 50 1.84 -3.05 -6.02
C TYR A 50 1.99 -1.77 -5.20
N GLY A 51 2.52 -0.71 -5.80
CA GLY A 51 2.68 0.57 -5.15
C GLY A 51 1.41 1.43 -5.19
N GLY A 52 1.08 1.94 -6.38
CA GLY A 52 0.02 2.89 -6.64
C GLY A 52 -1.38 2.39 -6.23
N LEU A 53 -1.78 1.20 -6.66
CA LEU A 53 -3.10 0.65 -6.29
C LEU A 53 -3.20 0.40 -4.79
N SER A 54 -2.16 -0.15 -4.15
CA SER A 54 -2.14 -0.37 -2.70
C SER A 54 -2.24 0.95 -1.94
N LEU A 55 -1.48 1.96 -2.37
CA LEU A 55 -1.53 3.29 -1.77
C LEU A 55 -2.92 3.92 -1.92
N ALA A 56 -3.51 3.87 -3.12
CA ALA A 56 -4.85 4.39 -3.37
C ALA A 56 -5.91 3.69 -2.50
N ALA A 57 -5.87 2.37 -2.39
CA ALA A 57 -6.76 1.60 -1.53
C ALA A 57 -6.58 1.99 -0.05
N GLY A 58 -5.33 2.10 0.41
CA GLY A 58 -4.98 2.53 1.77
C GLY A 58 -5.50 3.93 2.10
N LEU A 59 -5.28 4.91 1.23
CA LEU A 59 -5.78 6.28 1.38
C LEU A 59 -7.31 6.34 1.40
N TYR A 60 -7.97 5.55 0.55
CA TYR A 60 -9.43 5.46 0.54
C TYR A 60 -9.97 4.87 1.86
N MET A 61 -9.35 3.79 2.36
CA MET A 61 -9.70 3.21 3.66
C MET A 61 -9.46 4.20 4.81
N ALA A 62 -8.35 4.94 4.80
CA ALA A 62 -8.06 5.99 5.79
C ALA A 62 -9.15 7.05 5.78
N ARG A 63 -9.55 7.55 4.60
CA ARG A 63 -10.66 8.51 4.45
C ARG A 63 -11.96 7.96 5.01
N CYS A 64 -12.31 6.70 4.70
CA CYS A 64 -13.51 6.06 5.21
C CYS A 64 -13.49 5.87 6.74
N ALA A 65 -12.34 5.55 7.31
CA ALA A 65 -12.16 5.41 8.76
C ALA A 65 -12.36 6.74 9.48
N ILE A 66 -11.81 7.84 8.93
CA ILE A 66 -11.97 9.20 9.45
C ILE A 66 -13.45 9.59 9.42
N ILE A 67 -14.11 9.51 8.26
CA ILE A 67 -15.52 9.93 8.14
C ILE A 67 -16.43 9.16 9.10
N ARG A 68 -16.21 7.85 9.28
CA ARG A 68 -16.99 7.01 10.20
C ARG A 68 -16.69 7.24 11.69
N GLN A 69 -15.63 7.94 12.06
CA GLN A 69 -15.40 8.37 13.44
C GLN A 69 -16.16 9.66 13.77
N PHE A 70 -16.55 10.45 12.76
CA PHE A 70 -17.26 11.73 12.93
C PHE A 70 -18.78 11.65 12.75
N LEU A 71 -19.32 10.48 12.38
CA LEU A 71 -20.75 10.16 12.28
C LEU A 71 -21.14 9.16 13.37
#